data_AF-A0A2H0QQR1-F1
#
_entry.id   AF-A0A2H0QQR1-F1
#
_cell.length_a   1.000
_cell.length_b   1.000
_cell.length_c   1.000
_cell.angle_alpha   90.00
_cell.angle_beta   90.00
_cell.angle_gamma   90.00
#
_symmetry.space_group_name_H-M   'P 1'
#
loop_
_entity.id
_entity.type
_entity.pdbx_description
1 polymer ?
#
loop_
_entity_poly.entity_id
_entity_poly.type
_entity_poly.pdbx_seq_one_letter_code
_entity_poly.pdbx_strand_id
1 'polypeptide(L)'
;MKKWLSLFFCLFLSFQSVHAQADESTAHGPIGMDPAKLQTVARNIFNMSQVMTEKFLVADAIGLSFYIMRYMAEIGEYTLVNKDITALIGAFEKITKKEVSPETKDFLVQVQSVDFGIRRGKFYARVNAFNASEGAVIPIHKLSTDPDSSVEEIVEVRVKDKAELFFSEIEGADALDELKTFVIKKVHFIWPTAILASALNQVHPDLKKVIGTYVSSAKRPAPPLNIEMEGVSVLVKTSTILKDINFEFDRSVFMPGIVIGDNQPVPSLMMSGKSGLLKLKVSVDQ
;
A
#
# COMPACT_ATOMS: atom_id res chain seq x y z
N MET A 1 -13.31 8.17 10.97
CA MET A 1 -11.88 8.36 10.61
C MET A 1 -11.29 9.77 10.75
N LYS A 2 -12.06 10.86 10.91
CA LYS A 2 -11.57 12.26 11.03
C LYS A 2 -10.52 12.57 12.13
N LYS A 3 -10.22 11.63 13.03
CA LYS A 3 -9.27 11.79 14.14
C LYS A 3 -7.82 11.43 13.76
N TRP A 4 -7.59 10.47 12.85
CA TRP A 4 -6.23 10.05 12.41
C TRP A 4 -5.43 11.18 11.73
N LEU A 5 -6.15 12.10 11.09
CA LEU A 5 -5.58 13.26 10.42
C LEU A 5 -5.06 14.36 11.33
N SER A 6 -5.78 14.64 12.41
CA SER A 6 -5.35 15.62 13.43
C SER A 6 -4.07 15.14 14.14
N LEU A 7 -3.85 13.82 14.12
CA LEU A 7 -2.79 13.13 14.85
C LEU A 7 -1.45 13.14 14.11
N PHE A 8 -1.46 13.06 12.77
CA PHE A 8 -0.24 13.26 11.96
C PHE A 8 0.20 14.74 11.94
N PHE A 9 -0.76 15.67 12.01
CA PHE A 9 -0.51 17.12 12.09
C PHE A 9 0.15 17.53 13.43
N CYS A 10 -0.22 16.92 14.55
CA CYS A 10 0.46 17.11 15.85
C CYS A 10 1.85 16.46 15.92
N LEU A 11 2.06 15.35 15.20
CA LEU A 11 3.35 14.67 15.10
C LEU A 11 4.39 15.55 14.38
N PHE A 12 3.95 16.30 13.36
CA PHE A 12 4.81 17.21 12.61
C PHE A 12 5.14 18.52 13.33
N LEU A 13 4.25 19.02 14.20
CA LEU A 13 4.49 20.22 15.00
C LEU A 13 5.38 19.97 16.23
N SER A 14 5.50 18.73 16.68
CA SER A 14 6.38 18.35 17.81
C SER A 14 7.85 18.15 17.42
N PHE A 15 8.18 18.21 16.12
CA PHE A 15 9.56 18.25 15.62
C PHE A 15 10.30 19.57 15.91
N GLN A 16 9.63 20.62 16.41
CA GLN A 16 10.27 21.90 16.74
C GLN A 16 10.85 21.99 18.17
N SER A 17 10.67 21.00 19.04
CA SER A 17 11.04 21.14 20.46
C SER A 17 11.82 20.00 21.12
N VAL A 18 12.28 18.99 20.38
CA VAL A 18 13.16 17.96 20.98
C VAL A 18 14.63 18.39 20.86
N HIS A 19 15.11 19.14 21.85
CA HIS A 19 16.54 19.19 22.15
C HIS A 19 16.94 17.80 22.68
N ALA A 20 17.43 16.93 21.80
CA ALA A 20 18.06 15.68 22.20
C ALA A 20 19.57 15.86 22.22
N GLN A 21 20.10 15.60 23.42
CA GLN A 21 21.50 15.37 23.75
C GLN A 21 22.19 14.50 22.69
N ALA A 22 23.38 14.94 22.29
CA ALA A 22 24.20 14.29 21.29
C ALA A 22 24.57 12.86 21.71
N ASP A 23 24.20 11.88 20.88
CA ASP A 23 24.94 10.63 20.76
C ASP A 23 24.80 10.11 19.32
N GLU A 24 25.90 9.57 18.83
CA GLU A 24 26.32 9.52 17.43
C GLU A 24 25.36 8.82 16.46
N SER A 25 24.53 9.63 15.79
CA SER A 25 24.01 9.33 14.45
C SER A 25 25.18 9.38 13.47
N THR A 26 25.60 8.23 12.96
CA THR A 26 26.65 8.15 11.95
C THR A 26 26.09 8.56 10.59
N ALA A 27 26.24 9.86 10.32
CA ALA A 27 26.34 10.53 9.04
C ALA A 27 25.20 10.31 8.01
N HIS A 28 24.08 11.02 8.21
CA HIS A 28 23.68 12.13 7.33
C HIS A 28 22.78 13.12 8.11
N GLY A 29 23.40 13.94 8.98
CA GLY A 29 22.81 15.11 9.63
C GLY A 29 21.61 14.84 10.56
N PRO A 30 21.19 15.80 11.40
CA PRO A 30 19.78 15.86 11.76
C PRO A 30 19.02 15.89 10.44
N ILE A 31 17.91 15.16 10.35
CA ILE A 31 16.95 15.27 9.26
C ILE A 31 16.79 16.77 8.93
N GLY A 32 17.52 17.24 7.92
CA GLY A 32 17.66 18.65 7.55
C GLY A 32 16.46 19.04 6.72
N MET A 33 15.28 18.66 7.19
CA MET A 33 14.04 18.81 6.46
C MET A 33 13.60 20.26 6.61
N ASP A 34 13.53 20.94 5.46
CA ASP A 34 12.85 22.22 5.35
C ASP A 34 11.43 22.08 5.92
N PRO A 35 11.08 22.83 6.99
CA PRO A 35 9.75 22.79 7.59
C PRO A 35 8.60 23.00 6.60
N ALA A 36 8.83 23.72 5.49
CA ALA A 36 7.84 23.93 4.45
C ALA A 36 7.54 22.66 3.63
N LYS A 37 8.56 21.84 3.35
CA LYS A 37 8.38 20.53 2.69
C LYS A 37 7.60 19.57 3.56
N LEU A 38 7.92 19.57 4.85
CA LEU A 38 7.23 18.75 5.84
C LEU A 38 5.75 19.10 6.00
N GLN A 39 5.45 20.39 6.07
CA GLN A 39 4.07 20.87 6.10
C GLN A 39 3.31 20.47 4.83
N THR A 40 3.97 20.49 3.67
CA THR A 40 3.38 20.06 2.40
C THR A 40 3.02 18.57 2.42
N VAL A 41 3.96 17.71 2.84
CA VAL A 41 3.73 16.26 2.98
C VAL A 41 2.56 15.98 3.93
N ALA A 42 2.58 16.59 5.12
CA ALA A 42 1.51 16.42 6.10
C ALA A 42 0.14 16.88 5.59
N ARG A 43 0.10 18.01 4.87
CA ARG A 43 -1.14 18.53 4.25
C ARG A 43 -1.66 17.61 3.16
N ASN A 44 -0.79 17.04 2.33
CA ASN A 44 -1.20 16.13 1.27
C ASN A 44 -1.74 14.80 1.84
N ILE A 45 -1.09 14.25 2.87
CA ILE A 45 -1.58 13.07 3.61
C ILE A 45 -2.93 13.37 4.29
N PHE A 46 -3.08 14.56 4.88
CA PHE A 46 -4.33 15.02 5.47
C PHE A 46 -5.44 15.06 4.40
N ASN A 47 -5.21 15.74 3.28
CA ASN A 47 -6.21 15.81 2.22
C ASN A 47 -6.59 14.42 1.68
N MET A 48 -5.60 13.53 1.52
CA MET A 48 -5.83 12.15 1.05
C MET A 48 -6.72 11.34 2.00
N SER A 49 -6.53 11.51 3.29
CA SER A 49 -7.29 10.73 4.28
C SER A 49 -8.69 11.31 4.54
N GLN A 50 -9.00 12.54 4.10
CA GLN A 50 -10.38 13.04 4.03
C GLN A 50 -11.20 12.39 2.92
N VAL A 51 -10.56 11.81 1.92
CA VAL A 51 -11.24 11.25 0.73
C VAL A 51 -11.39 9.74 0.80
N MET A 52 -10.93 9.15 1.90
CA MET A 52 -11.08 7.73 2.24
C MET A 52 -12.47 7.45 2.77
N THR A 53 -12.98 6.28 2.42
CA THR A 53 -14.33 5.84 2.73
C THR A 53 -14.31 4.98 4.00
N GLU A 54 -15.38 5.05 4.79
CA GLU A 54 -15.51 4.17 5.97
C GLU A 54 -15.97 2.75 5.59
N LYS A 55 -16.26 2.49 4.30
CA LYS A 55 -16.81 1.23 3.77
C LYS A 55 -15.74 0.24 3.30
N PHE A 56 -14.61 0.72 2.77
CA PHE A 56 -13.49 -0.11 2.28
C PHE A 56 -12.22 0.26 3.05
N LEU A 57 -12.19 -0.15 4.32
CA LEU A 57 -11.17 0.28 5.27
C LEU A 57 -9.76 -0.24 4.95
N VAL A 58 -9.62 -1.46 4.42
CA VAL A 58 -8.30 -2.06 4.16
C VAL A 58 -7.70 -1.48 2.88
N ALA A 59 -8.46 -1.42 1.80
CA ALA A 59 -8.07 -0.82 0.53
C ALA A 59 -7.68 0.65 0.72
N ASP A 60 -8.49 1.41 1.46
CA ASP A 60 -8.19 2.82 1.74
C ASP A 60 -6.99 2.98 2.69
N ALA A 61 -6.82 2.13 3.71
CA ALA A 61 -5.65 2.17 4.58
C ALA A 61 -4.34 1.81 3.86
N ILE A 62 -4.36 0.78 3.00
CA ILE A 62 -3.21 0.41 2.16
C ILE A 62 -2.91 1.54 1.17
N GLY A 63 -3.93 2.09 0.52
CA GLY A 63 -3.78 3.24 -0.37
C GLY A 63 -3.17 4.45 0.34
N LEU A 64 -3.61 4.76 1.56
CA LEU A 64 -3.02 5.81 2.40
C LEU A 64 -1.54 5.55 2.64
N SER A 65 -1.20 4.31 2.97
CA SER A 65 0.18 3.91 3.28
C SER A 65 1.08 4.10 2.05
N PHE A 66 0.61 3.77 0.85
CA PHE A 66 1.35 4.04 -0.38
C PHE A 66 1.54 5.53 -0.63
N TYR A 67 0.52 6.37 -0.41
CA TYR A 67 0.72 7.82 -0.52
C TYR A 67 1.69 8.37 0.53
N ILE A 68 1.61 7.89 1.77
CA ILE A 68 2.56 8.28 2.81
C ILE A 68 3.97 7.94 2.35
N MET A 69 4.23 6.70 1.90
CA MET A 69 5.56 6.32 1.41
C MET A 69 6.00 7.14 0.19
N ARG A 70 5.10 7.43 -0.75
CA ARG A 70 5.36 8.31 -1.89
C ARG A 70 5.75 9.72 -1.45
N TYR A 71 4.99 10.33 -0.53
CA TYR A 71 5.27 11.68 -0.04
C TYR A 71 6.53 11.72 0.83
N MET A 72 6.82 10.66 1.57
CA MET A 72 8.07 10.48 2.30
C MET A 72 9.26 10.41 1.33
N ALA A 73 9.13 9.71 0.19
CA ALA A 73 10.13 9.69 -0.87
C ALA A 73 10.32 11.03 -1.59
N GLU A 74 9.30 11.88 -1.64
CA GLU A 74 9.39 13.23 -2.21
C GLU A 74 10.28 14.18 -1.39
N ILE A 75 10.45 13.92 -0.09
CA ILE A 75 11.29 14.75 0.78
C ILE A 75 12.75 14.72 0.31
N GLY A 76 13.23 13.56 -0.11
CA GLY A 76 14.61 13.34 -0.57
C GLY A 76 15.09 11.91 -0.33
N GLU A 77 16.41 11.72 -0.41
CA GLU A 77 17.06 10.44 -0.16
C GLU A 77 17.48 10.32 1.30
N TYR A 78 16.95 9.31 2.01
CA TYR A 78 17.27 9.05 3.41
C TYR A 78 16.82 7.65 3.83
N THR A 79 17.31 7.18 4.97
CA THR A 79 16.94 5.89 5.55
C THR A 79 16.25 6.11 6.89
N LEU A 80 15.06 5.52 7.08
CA LEU A 80 14.42 5.39 8.38
C LEU A 80 14.78 4.03 8.98
N VAL A 81 15.56 4.02 10.06
CA VAL A 81 15.90 2.78 10.76
C VAL A 81 14.78 2.33 11.71
N ASN A 82 14.74 1.05 12.05
CA ASN A 82 13.69 0.45 12.89
C ASN A 82 13.42 1.22 14.19
N LYS A 83 14.47 1.72 14.85
CA LYS A 83 14.37 2.50 16.08
C LYS A 83 13.49 3.74 15.88
N ASP A 84 13.68 4.45 14.77
CA ASP A 84 12.93 5.67 14.45
C ASP A 84 11.50 5.33 14.04
N ILE A 85 11.31 4.27 13.23
CA ILE A 85 9.98 3.77 12.86
C ILE A 85 9.18 3.40 14.12
N THR A 86 9.80 2.66 15.05
CA THR A 86 9.17 2.25 16.31
C THR A 86 8.87 3.44 17.21
N ALA A 87 9.77 4.43 17.29
CA ALA A 87 9.52 5.65 18.05
C ALA A 87 8.36 6.46 17.48
N LEU A 88 8.25 6.59 16.15
CA LEU A 88 7.13 7.25 15.48
C LEU A 88 5.81 6.56 15.79
N ILE A 89 5.79 5.22 15.76
CA ILE A 89 4.60 4.43 16.05
C ILE A 89 4.22 4.52 17.53
N GLY A 90 5.18 4.43 18.45
CA GLY A 90 4.93 4.61 19.87
C GLY A 90 4.42 6.03 20.21
N ALA A 91 4.93 7.06 19.53
CA ALA A 91 4.39 8.41 19.62
C ALA A 91 2.93 8.45 19.12
N PHE A 92 2.67 7.81 17.98
CA PHE A 92 1.33 7.71 17.42
C PHE A 92 0.34 7.02 18.39
N GLU A 93 0.69 5.88 18.97
CA GLU A 93 -0.16 5.17 19.94
C GLU A 93 -0.50 6.05 21.15
N LYS A 94 0.47 6.82 21.66
CA LYS A 94 0.27 7.73 22.79
C LYS A 94 -0.69 8.87 22.48
N ILE A 95 -0.54 9.51 21.32
CA ILE A 95 -1.40 10.66 20.96
C ILE A 95 -2.81 10.17 20.61
N THR A 96 -2.93 9.03 19.93
CA THR A 96 -4.22 8.48 19.50
C THR A 96 -4.96 7.74 20.61
N LYS A 97 -4.25 7.34 21.67
CA LYS A 97 -4.71 6.40 22.69
C LYS A 97 -5.23 5.10 22.08
N LYS A 98 -4.65 4.68 20.96
CA LYS A 98 -4.98 3.45 20.25
C LYS A 98 -3.69 2.72 19.93
N GLU A 99 -3.64 1.46 20.35
CA GLU A 99 -2.52 0.60 20.00
C GLU A 99 -2.63 0.14 18.56
N VAL A 100 -1.49 0.01 17.88
CA VAL A 100 -1.43 -0.70 16.61
C VAL A 100 -1.61 -2.19 16.86
N SER A 101 -2.17 -2.90 15.88
CA SER A 101 -2.48 -4.33 16.04
C SER A 101 -1.21 -5.16 16.32
N PRO A 102 -1.30 -6.26 17.08
CA PRO A 102 -0.17 -7.16 17.31
C PRO A 102 0.50 -7.60 16.00
N GLU A 103 -0.28 -7.94 14.98
CA GLU A 103 0.23 -8.35 13.66
C GLU A 103 1.06 -7.25 12.99
N THR A 104 0.67 -5.98 13.18
CA THR A 104 1.46 -4.83 12.71
C THR A 104 2.75 -4.70 13.52
N LYS A 105 2.71 -4.85 14.85
CA LYS A 105 3.91 -4.81 15.71
C LYS A 105 4.89 -5.91 15.32
N ASP A 106 4.39 -7.13 15.10
CA ASP A 106 5.16 -8.30 14.70
C ASP A 106 5.81 -8.12 13.32
N PHE A 107 5.12 -7.48 12.38
CA PHE A 107 5.72 -7.11 11.11
C PHE A 107 6.85 -6.07 11.30
N LEU A 108 6.61 -5.03 12.07
CA LEU A 108 7.55 -3.92 12.24
C LEU A 108 8.86 -4.35 12.89
N VAL A 109 8.84 -5.28 13.85
CA VAL A 109 10.07 -5.80 14.47
C VAL A 109 10.93 -6.60 13.50
N GLN A 110 10.39 -7.05 12.36
CA GLN A 110 11.13 -7.75 11.31
C GLN A 110 11.77 -6.77 10.29
N VAL A 111 11.28 -5.52 10.23
CA VAL A 111 11.79 -4.48 9.33
C VAL A 111 13.01 -3.80 9.96
N GLN A 112 14.17 -3.89 9.30
CA GLN A 112 15.40 -3.24 9.73
C GLN A 112 15.40 -1.75 9.42
N SER A 113 15.03 -1.39 8.19
CA SER A 113 14.96 0.00 7.75
C SER A 113 14.08 0.15 6.52
N VAL A 114 13.72 1.40 6.21
CA VAL A 114 13.11 1.77 4.95
C VAL A 114 13.93 2.89 4.31
N ASP A 115 14.48 2.64 3.13
CA ASP A 115 15.18 3.65 2.34
C ASP A 115 14.19 4.37 1.43
N PHE A 116 14.27 5.69 1.37
CA PHE A 116 13.45 6.54 0.51
C PHE A 116 14.34 7.26 -0.49
N GLY A 117 13.79 7.61 -1.66
CA GLY A 117 14.49 8.45 -2.62
C GLY A 117 13.89 8.45 -4.01
N ILE A 118 14.72 8.74 -5.00
CA ILE A 118 14.37 8.69 -6.42
C ILE A 118 15.23 7.65 -7.12
N ARG A 119 14.61 6.71 -7.83
CA ARG A 119 15.31 5.69 -8.61
C ARG A 119 14.55 5.43 -9.90
N ARG A 120 15.27 5.34 -11.02
CA ARG A 120 14.66 5.21 -12.38
C ARG A 120 13.67 6.34 -12.70
N GLY A 121 13.92 7.55 -12.18
CA GLY A 121 13.04 8.70 -12.35
C GLY A 121 11.71 8.63 -11.59
N LYS A 122 11.54 7.65 -10.68
CA LYS A 122 10.35 7.48 -9.85
C LYS A 122 10.71 7.62 -8.38
N PHE A 123 9.79 8.15 -7.58
CA PHE A 123 9.88 8.04 -6.12
C PHE A 123 9.86 6.57 -5.73
N TYR A 124 10.73 6.17 -4.82
CA TYR A 124 10.78 4.78 -4.36
C TYR A 124 10.92 4.68 -2.84
N ALA A 125 10.45 3.56 -2.33
CA ALA A 125 10.73 3.09 -0.99
C ALA A 125 11.30 1.67 -1.07
N ARG A 126 12.39 1.38 -0.37
CA ARG A 126 12.95 0.03 -0.24
C ARG A 126 12.85 -0.43 1.20
N VAL A 127 12.24 -1.58 1.41
CA VAL A 127 12.13 -2.21 2.73
C VAL A 127 13.28 -3.18 2.91
N ASN A 128 14.10 -2.97 3.94
CA ASN A 128 15.18 -3.88 4.33
C ASN A 128 14.73 -4.65 5.57
N ALA A 129 14.90 -5.97 5.57
CA ALA A 129 14.48 -6.84 6.66
C ALA A 129 15.68 -7.28 7.50
N PHE A 130 15.49 -7.51 8.80
CA PHE A 130 16.56 -8.06 9.65
C PHE A 130 16.99 -9.46 9.20
N ASN A 131 16.03 -10.29 8.77
CA ASN A 131 16.33 -11.58 8.15
C ASN A 131 16.38 -11.44 6.63
N ALA A 132 17.60 -11.37 6.07
CA ALA A 132 17.79 -11.23 4.62
C ALA A 132 17.27 -12.43 3.80
N SER A 133 17.20 -13.62 4.40
CA SER A 133 16.79 -14.85 3.71
C SER A 133 15.27 -15.02 3.64
N GLU A 134 14.57 -14.62 4.71
CA GLU A 134 13.11 -14.79 4.82
C GLU A 134 12.35 -13.51 4.45
N GLY A 135 12.94 -12.34 4.69
CA GLY A 135 12.25 -11.06 4.66
C GLY A 135 11.43 -10.82 5.93
N ALA A 136 10.41 -9.97 5.83
CA ALA A 136 9.37 -9.79 6.83
C ALA A 136 8.11 -10.56 6.43
N VAL A 137 7.59 -11.38 7.34
CA VAL A 137 6.47 -12.29 7.11
C VAL A 137 5.30 -11.92 8.02
N ILE A 138 4.12 -11.81 7.42
CA ILE A 138 2.84 -11.65 8.13
C ILE A 138 2.06 -12.95 7.92
N PRO A 139 2.03 -13.85 8.91
CA PRO A 139 1.22 -15.06 8.81
C PRO A 139 -0.26 -14.70 8.94
N ILE A 140 -1.10 -15.32 8.10
CA ILE A 140 -2.55 -15.15 8.15
C ILE A 140 -3.14 -16.41 8.77
N HIS A 141 -3.50 -16.29 10.05
CA HIS A 141 -4.09 -17.39 10.84
C HIS A 141 -5.60 -17.26 11.02
N LYS A 142 -6.24 -16.36 10.27
CA LYS A 142 -7.67 -16.09 10.41
C LYS A 142 -8.49 -17.09 9.61
N LEU A 143 -9.44 -17.73 10.27
CA LEU A 143 -10.53 -18.44 9.61
C LEU A 143 -11.66 -17.43 9.40
N SER A 144 -12.20 -17.37 8.19
CA SER A 144 -13.36 -16.54 7.95
C SER A 144 -14.61 -17.23 8.48
N THR A 145 -15.56 -16.46 8.99
CA THR A 145 -16.91 -16.97 9.26
C THR A 145 -17.83 -16.87 8.03
N ASP A 146 -17.35 -16.22 6.97
CA ASP A 146 -18.05 -16.05 5.71
C ASP A 146 -17.60 -17.15 4.72
N PRO A 147 -18.50 -18.04 4.27
CA PRO A 147 -18.17 -19.13 3.36
C PRO A 147 -17.69 -18.65 1.97
N ASP A 148 -17.92 -17.39 1.61
CA ASP A 148 -17.44 -16.80 0.34
C ASP A 148 -16.07 -16.10 0.49
N SER A 149 -15.45 -16.15 1.66
CA SER A 149 -14.20 -15.44 1.93
C SER A 149 -12.96 -16.21 1.50
N SER A 150 -12.09 -15.54 0.75
CA SER A 150 -10.77 -16.04 0.35
C SER A 150 -9.71 -16.02 1.47
N VAL A 151 -10.05 -15.52 2.67
CA VAL A 151 -9.11 -15.43 3.80
C VAL A 151 -8.65 -16.81 4.27
N GLU A 152 -9.49 -17.85 4.15
CA GLU A 152 -9.12 -19.23 4.49
C GLU A 152 -8.01 -19.81 3.59
N GLU A 153 -7.84 -19.23 2.40
CA GLU A 153 -6.86 -19.68 1.40
C GLU A 153 -5.52 -18.95 1.55
N ILE A 154 -5.47 -17.77 2.17
CA ILE A 154 -4.22 -17.00 2.32
C ILE A 154 -3.44 -17.52 3.53
N VAL A 155 -2.19 -17.95 3.31
CA VAL A 155 -1.32 -18.48 4.37
C VAL A 155 -0.44 -17.39 4.97
N GLU A 156 0.21 -16.60 4.13
CA GLU A 156 1.10 -15.52 4.56
C GLU A 156 1.24 -14.44 3.49
N VAL A 157 1.57 -13.23 3.94
CA VAL A 157 2.11 -12.15 3.13
C VAL A 157 3.60 -12.03 3.45
N ARG A 158 4.44 -11.94 2.43
CA ARG A 158 5.89 -11.80 2.58
C ARG A 158 6.39 -10.56 1.86
N VAL A 159 7.25 -9.81 2.54
CA VAL A 159 8.04 -8.71 1.99
C VAL A 159 9.50 -9.11 2.08
N LYS A 160 10.11 -9.48 0.95
CA LYS A 160 11.52 -9.90 0.88
C LYS A 160 12.45 -8.78 1.35
N ASP A 161 13.64 -9.14 1.81
CA ASP A 161 14.70 -8.15 2.00
C ASP A 161 14.96 -7.39 0.69
N LYS A 162 15.16 -6.09 0.80
CA LYS A 162 15.31 -5.13 -0.31
C LYS A 162 14.11 -5.10 -1.26
N ALA A 163 12.91 -5.43 -0.77
CA ALA A 163 11.69 -5.22 -1.55
C ALA A 163 11.56 -3.73 -1.93
N GLU A 164 11.26 -3.45 -3.19
CA GLU A 164 11.16 -2.09 -3.72
C GLU A 164 9.73 -1.77 -4.12
N LEU A 165 9.30 -0.55 -3.78
CA LEU A 165 8.04 0.04 -4.18
C LEU A 165 8.36 1.31 -4.98
N PHE A 166 7.90 1.41 -6.22
CA PHE A 166 8.05 2.61 -7.03
C PHE A 166 6.69 3.27 -7.25
N PHE A 167 6.63 4.57 -7.03
CA PHE A 167 5.39 5.35 -7.04
C PHE A 167 5.34 6.27 -8.25
N SER A 168 4.21 6.30 -8.93
CA SER A 168 3.95 7.23 -10.03
C SER A 168 2.50 7.67 -10.03
N GLU A 169 2.27 8.97 -10.06
CA GLU A 169 0.92 9.52 -10.23
C GLU A 169 0.46 9.31 -11.67
N ILE A 170 -0.80 8.94 -11.83
CA ILE A 170 -1.41 8.68 -13.14
C ILE A 170 -2.08 9.97 -13.62
N GLU A 171 -1.38 10.69 -14.48
CA GLU A 171 -1.81 11.96 -15.05
C GLU A 171 -1.73 11.94 -16.58
N GLY A 172 -2.58 12.73 -17.23
CA GLY A 172 -2.69 12.78 -18.69
C GLY A 172 -3.62 11.72 -19.26
N ALA A 173 -4.11 11.97 -20.48
CA ALA A 173 -5.13 11.14 -21.12
C ALA A 173 -4.64 9.70 -21.38
N ASP A 174 -3.41 9.54 -21.86
CA ASP A 174 -2.85 8.23 -22.21
C ASP A 174 -2.67 7.35 -20.98
N ALA A 175 -2.10 7.89 -19.90
CA ALA A 175 -1.92 7.14 -18.64
C ALA A 175 -3.26 6.77 -17.99
N LEU A 176 -4.28 7.62 -18.15
CA LEU A 176 -5.64 7.33 -17.68
C LEU A 176 -6.34 6.27 -18.52
N ASP A 177 -6.07 6.19 -19.82
CA ASP A 177 -6.55 5.08 -20.65
C ASP A 177 -5.83 3.76 -20.33
N GLU A 178 -4.53 3.80 -20.04
CA GLU A 178 -3.79 2.65 -19.54
C GLU A 178 -4.33 2.16 -18.19
N LEU A 179 -4.66 3.07 -17.27
CA LEU A 179 -5.32 2.76 -16.01
C LEU A 179 -6.66 2.05 -16.25
N LYS A 180 -7.51 2.63 -17.09
CA LYS A 180 -8.81 2.05 -17.45
C LYS A 180 -8.63 0.65 -18.04
N THR A 181 -7.69 0.50 -18.96
CA THR A 181 -7.36 -0.79 -19.59
C THR A 181 -6.87 -1.78 -18.56
N PHE A 182 -5.96 -1.38 -17.67
CA PHE A 182 -5.48 -2.22 -16.57
C PHE A 182 -6.67 -2.71 -15.75
N VAL A 183 -7.54 -1.82 -15.27
CA VAL A 183 -8.73 -2.13 -14.44
C VAL A 183 -9.66 -3.14 -15.12
N ILE A 184 -9.94 -2.98 -16.41
CA ILE A 184 -10.93 -3.78 -17.14
C ILE A 184 -10.38 -5.11 -17.67
N LYS A 185 -9.08 -5.17 -17.98
CA LYS A 185 -8.47 -6.34 -18.62
C LYS A 185 -8.43 -7.51 -17.66
N LYS A 186 -9.09 -8.60 -18.05
CA LYS A 186 -8.99 -9.91 -17.39
C LYS A 186 -7.64 -10.56 -17.71
N VAL A 187 -7.07 -11.25 -16.74
CA VAL A 187 -5.98 -12.19 -16.97
C VAL A 187 -6.50 -13.33 -17.83
N HIS A 188 -5.79 -13.64 -18.92
CA HIS A 188 -6.06 -14.78 -19.79
C HIS A 188 -5.04 -15.89 -19.55
N PHE A 189 -5.51 -17.13 -19.56
CA PHE A 189 -4.69 -18.34 -19.52
C PHE A 189 -4.56 -18.99 -20.89
N ILE A 190 -3.41 -19.62 -21.14
CA ILE A 190 -3.13 -20.36 -22.37
C ILE A 190 -3.73 -21.80 -22.31
N TRP A 191 -4.19 -22.26 -21.15
CA TRP A 191 -4.67 -23.64 -20.92
C TRP A 191 -6.20 -23.75 -20.74
N PRO A 192 -6.81 -24.94 -20.95
CA PRO A 192 -8.26 -25.12 -21.03
C PRO A 192 -8.96 -25.20 -19.66
N THR A 193 -8.56 -24.35 -18.70
CA THR A 193 -9.13 -24.31 -17.34
C THR A 193 -9.88 -22.99 -17.11
N ALA A 194 -11.00 -22.83 -17.82
CA ALA A 194 -11.88 -21.65 -17.66
C ALA A 194 -12.33 -21.41 -16.21
N ILE A 195 -12.44 -22.48 -15.40
CA ILE A 195 -12.83 -22.43 -13.98
C ILE A 195 -11.73 -21.81 -13.09
N LEU A 196 -10.44 -22.11 -13.36
CA LEU A 196 -9.33 -21.46 -12.66
C LEU A 196 -9.23 -19.98 -13.03
N ALA A 197 -9.50 -19.64 -14.28
CA ALA A 197 -9.38 -18.27 -14.77
C ALA A 197 -10.38 -17.30 -14.10
N SER A 198 -11.57 -17.76 -13.69
CA SER A 198 -12.51 -16.93 -12.92
C SER A 198 -12.06 -16.75 -11.47
N ALA A 199 -11.53 -17.80 -10.82
CA ALA A 199 -11.05 -17.71 -9.44
C ALA A 199 -9.81 -16.79 -9.29
N LEU A 200 -9.01 -16.64 -10.36
CA LEU A 200 -7.80 -15.81 -10.38
C LEU A 200 -8.03 -14.37 -10.89
N ASN A 201 -9.27 -14.03 -11.26
CA ASN A 201 -9.68 -12.68 -11.65
C ASN A 201 -10.76 -12.16 -10.67
N GLN A 202 -10.36 -11.88 -9.44
CA GLN A 202 -11.24 -11.38 -8.38
C GLN A 202 -11.35 -9.86 -8.47
N VAL A 203 -12.00 -9.39 -9.53
CA VAL A 203 -12.26 -7.96 -9.76
C VAL A 203 -13.73 -7.68 -9.51
N HIS A 204 -14.03 -6.73 -8.63
CA HIS A 204 -15.39 -6.29 -8.36
C HIS A 204 -16.16 -6.00 -9.68
N PRO A 205 -17.33 -6.63 -9.93
CA PRO A 205 -18.06 -6.53 -11.20
C PRO A 205 -18.38 -5.09 -11.63
N ASP A 206 -18.73 -4.24 -10.67
CA ASP A 206 -19.07 -2.85 -10.95
C ASP A 206 -17.87 -1.93 -11.19
N LEU A 207 -16.65 -2.33 -10.79
CA LEU A 207 -15.45 -1.52 -11.01
C LEU A 207 -15.23 -1.27 -12.51
N LYS A 208 -15.50 -2.28 -13.33
CA LYS A 208 -15.46 -2.18 -14.80
C LYS A 208 -16.46 -1.16 -15.35
N LYS A 209 -17.63 -0.99 -14.72
CA LYS A 209 -18.66 -0.06 -15.18
C LYS A 209 -18.32 1.39 -14.81
N VAL A 210 -17.74 1.61 -13.63
CA VAL A 210 -17.53 2.98 -13.12
C VAL A 210 -16.17 3.59 -13.42
N ILE A 211 -15.17 2.78 -13.74
CA ILE A 211 -13.83 3.28 -14.03
C ILE A 211 -13.81 4.30 -15.17
N GLY A 212 -14.68 4.13 -16.18
CA GLY A 212 -14.79 5.08 -17.30
C GLY A 212 -15.21 6.47 -16.84
N THR A 213 -16.19 6.56 -15.94
CA THR A 213 -16.63 7.83 -15.36
C THR A 213 -15.55 8.43 -14.46
N TYR A 214 -14.85 7.59 -13.69
CA TYR A 214 -13.79 8.02 -12.80
C TYR A 214 -12.62 8.66 -13.55
N VAL A 215 -12.10 8.01 -14.60
CA VAL A 215 -10.96 8.54 -15.37
C VAL A 215 -11.31 9.78 -16.17
N SER A 216 -12.56 9.90 -16.64
CA SER A 216 -13.04 11.08 -17.37
C SER A 216 -13.47 12.24 -16.46
N SER A 217 -13.54 12.03 -15.14
CA SER A 217 -13.93 13.07 -14.19
C SER A 217 -12.79 14.04 -13.92
N ALA A 218 -13.07 15.32 -14.09
CA ALA A 218 -12.19 16.41 -13.64
C ALA A 218 -12.21 16.58 -12.11
N LYS A 219 -13.20 16.00 -11.41
CA LYS A 219 -13.38 16.12 -9.96
C LYS A 219 -12.87 14.88 -9.23
N ARG A 220 -11.58 14.58 -9.39
CA ARG A 220 -10.92 13.54 -8.60
C ARG A 220 -10.37 14.15 -7.31
N PRO A 221 -10.51 13.46 -6.16
CA PRO A 221 -9.98 13.97 -4.89
C PRO A 221 -8.45 14.08 -4.89
N ALA A 222 -7.79 13.19 -5.63
CA ALA A 222 -6.35 13.19 -5.87
C ALA A 222 -6.03 12.38 -7.14
N PRO A 223 -4.83 12.56 -7.74
CA PRO A 223 -4.37 11.74 -8.86
C PRO A 223 -4.27 10.26 -8.44
N PRO A 224 -4.76 9.30 -9.23
CA PRO A 224 -4.58 7.88 -8.96
C PRO A 224 -3.10 7.53 -8.85
N LEU A 225 -2.77 6.57 -8.01
CA LEU A 225 -1.39 6.17 -7.77
C LEU A 225 -1.11 4.80 -8.39
N ASN A 226 -0.10 4.73 -9.24
CA ASN A 226 0.50 3.49 -9.70
C ASN A 226 1.66 3.12 -8.77
N ILE A 227 1.68 1.86 -8.33
CA ILE A 227 2.72 1.30 -7.47
C ILE A 227 3.29 0.07 -8.15
N GLU A 228 4.53 0.15 -8.60
CA GLU A 228 5.28 -1.03 -9.06
C GLU A 228 5.96 -1.67 -7.86
N MET A 229 5.87 -2.99 -7.76
CA MET A 229 6.34 -3.74 -6.60
C MET A 229 7.35 -4.80 -7.03
N GLU A 230 8.46 -4.87 -6.32
CA GLU A 230 9.45 -5.93 -6.44
C GLU A 230 9.65 -6.56 -5.05
N GLY A 231 9.50 -7.87 -4.92
CA GLY A 231 9.76 -8.58 -3.67
C GLY A 231 8.60 -8.66 -2.67
N VAL A 232 7.36 -8.35 -3.07
CA VAL A 232 6.15 -8.57 -2.28
C VAL A 232 5.41 -9.80 -2.81
N SER A 233 5.08 -10.76 -1.95
CA SER A 233 4.38 -11.97 -2.36
C SER A 233 3.35 -12.45 -1.35
N VAL A 234 2.38 -13.22 -1.84
CA VAL A 234 1.35 -13.88 -1.03
C VAL A 234 1.33 -15.36 -1.33
N LEU A 235 1.41 -16.16 -0.26
CA LEU A 235 1.26 -17.60 -0.33
C LEU A 235 -0.22 -17.96 -0.16
N VAL A 236 -0.78 -18.65 -1.14
CA VAL A 236 -2.18 -19.07 -1.17
C VAL A 236 -2.24 -20.60 -1.24
N LYS A 237 -2.99 -21.21 -0.32
CA LYS A 237 -3.43 -22.60 -0.39
C LYS A 237 -4.47 -22.75 -1.49
N THR A 238 -4.30 -23.75 -2.33
CA THR A 238 -5.31 -24.11 -3.32
C THR A 238 -5.76 -25.54 -3.11
N SER A 239 -7.02 -25.81 -3.46
CA SER A 239 -7.61 -27.15 -3.45
C SER A 239 -7.12 -28.04 -4.61
N THR A 240 -6.18 -27.56 -5.43
CA THR A 240 -5.71 -28.25 -6.65
C THR A 240 -4.42 -29.05 -6.41
N ILE A 241 -3.93 -29.76 -7.45
CA ILE A 241 -2.66 -30.51 -7.39
C ILE A 241 -1.47 -29.60 -7.03
N LEU A 242 -1.55 -28.32 -7.41
CA LEU A 242 -0.62 -27.27 -6.99
C LEU A 242 -1.02 -26.81 -5.59
N LYS A 243 -0.68 -27.59 -4.56
CA LYS A 243 -1.13 -27.40 -3.17
C LYS A 243 -1.04 -25.95 -2.70
N ASP A 244 0.10 -25.32 -2.86
CA ASP A 244 0.31 -23.92 -2.51
C ASP A 244 0.89 -23.16 -3.70
N ILE A 245 0.41 -21.94 -3.93
CA ILE A 245 0.87 -21.06 -5.00
C ILE A 245 1.37 -19.77 -4.36
N ASN A 246 2.63 -19.41 -4.66
CA ASN A 246 3.19 -18.12 -4.26
C ASN A 246 3.02 -17.12 -5.40
N PHE A 247 2.16 -16.12 -5.19
CA PHE A 247 1.97 -15.01 -6.14
C PHE A 247 2.86 -13.84 -5.77
N GLU A 248 3.77 -13.46 -6.67
CA GLU A 248 4.54 -12.22 -6.54
C GLU A 248 3.74 -11.07 -7.13
N PHE A 249 3.43 -10.06 -6.32
CA PHE A 249 2.75 -8.87 -6.78
C PHE A 249 3.74 -7.97 -7.53
N ASP A 250 3.35 -7.53 -8.72
CA ASP A 250 4.19 -6.71 -9.60
C ASP A 250 3.66 -5.29 -9.75
N ARG A 251 2.34 -5.10 -9.62
CA ARG A 251 1.70 -3.80 -9.79
C ARG A 251 0.47 -3.65 -8.91
N SER A 252 0.29 -2.45 -8.39
CA SER A 252 -0.91 -2.01 -7.69
C SER A 252 -1.32 -0.65 -8.20
N VAL A 253 -2.62 -0.41 -8.17
CA VAL A 253 -3.22 0.87 -8.54
C VAL A 253 -4.22 1.23 -7.48
N PHE A 254 -4.06 2.42 -6.92
CA PHE A 254 -5.02 3.02 -6.01
C PHE A 254 -5.76 4.18 -6.67
N MET A 255 -7.08 4.18 -6.55
CA MET A 255 -8.04 5.10 -7.18
C MET A 255 -8.90 5.74 -6.09
N PRO A 256 -8.45 6.84 -5.48
CA PRO A 256 -9.12 7.41 -4.32
C PRO A 256 -10.53 7.91 -4.67
N GLY A 257 -11.49 7.66 -3.78
CA GLY A 257 -12.85 8.22 -3.86
C GLY A 257 -13.70 7.70 -5.03
N ILE A 258 -13.41 6.49 -5.52
CA ILE A 258 -14.22 5.86 -6.56
C ILE A 258 -15.62 5.50 -6.04
N VAL A 259 -16.67 5.96 -6.73
CA VAL A 259 -18.07 5.77 -6.35
C VAL A 259 -18.94 5.35 -7.54
N ILE A 260 -20.01 4.60 -7.27
CA ILE A 260 -21.06 4.23 -8.23
C ILE A 260 -22.38 4.94 -7.84
N GLY A 261 -23.11 5.42 -8.86
CA GLY A 261 -24.53 5.78 -8.74
C GLY A 261 -24.84 6.69 -7.55
N ASP A 262 -25.69 6.21 -6.64
CA ASP A 262 -26.13 6.86 -5.38
C ASP A 262 -25.00 7.06 -4.34
N ASN A 263 -23.81 7.50 -4.77
CA ASN A 263 -22.65 7.75 -3.92
C ASN A 263 -22.10 6.53 -3.17
N GLN A 264 -22.37 5.31 -3.65
CA GLN A 264 -21.84 4.12 -3.02
C GLN A 264 -20.38 3.93 -3.42
N PRO A 265 -19.41 3.90 -2.48
CA PRO A 265 -18.03 3.66 -2.84
C PRO A 265 -17.82 2.22 -3.34
N VAL A 266 -16.72 1.98 -4.04
CA VAL A 266 -16.21 0.65 -4.41
C VAL A 266 -14.75 0.49 -4.00
N PRO A 267 -14.21 -0.76 -3.98
CA PRO A 267 -12.79 -0.99 -3.83
C PRO A 267 -11.93 -0.06 -4.70
N SER A 268 -11.14 0.77 -4.03
CA SER A 268 -10.26 1.77 -4.63
C SER A 268 -8.89 1.18 -4.99
N LEU A 269 -8.54 0.01 -4.45
CA LEU A 269 -7.25 -0.63 -4.64
C LEU A 269 -7.36 -1.89 -5.49
N MET A 270 -6.56 -1.95 -6.55
CA MET A 270 -6.38 -3.14 -7.37
C MET A 270 -4.92 -3.59 -7.36
N MET A 271 -4.68 -4.89 -7.27
CA MET A 271 -3.34 -5.47 -7.35
C MET A 271 -3.28 -6.54 -8.43
N SER A 272 -2.15 -6.64 -9.12
CA SER A 272 -1.81 -7.77 -9.97
C SER A 272 -0.58 -8.48 -9.46
N GLY A 273 -0.58 -9.79 -9.64
CA GLY A 273 0.57 -10.63 -9.33
C GLY A 273 0.68 -11.81 -10.27
N LYS A 274 1.76 -12.57 -10.15
CA LYS A 274 2.05 -13.72 -11.00
C LYS A 274 2.74 -14.86 -10.26
N SER A 275 2.56 -16.06 -10.77
CA SER A 275 3.30 -17.25 -10.35
C SER A 275 3.58 -18.13 -11.58
N GLY A 276 4.82 -18.08 -12.09
CA GLY A 276 5.16 -18.70 -13.37
C GLY A 276 4.31 -18.13 -14.53
N LEU A 277 3.50 -18.98 -15.16
CA LEU A 277 2.55 -18.58 -16.21
C LEU A 277 1.20 -18.09 -15.67
N LEU A 278 0.94 -18.29 -14.37
CA LEU A 278 -0.28 -17.84 -13.74
C LEU A 278 -0.21 -16.34 -13.49
N LYS A 279 -1.30 -15.62 -13.79
CA LYS A 279 -1.47 -14.24 -13.30
C LYS A 279 -2.74 -14.14 -12.48
N LEU A 280 -2.68 -13.28 -11.50
CA LEU A 280 -3.73 -12.98 -10.55
C LEU A 280 -4.05 -11.50 -10.66
N LYS A 281 -5.33 -11.17 -10.53
CA LYS A 281 -5.74 -9.79 -10.32
C LYS A 281 -6.83 -9.73 -9.26
N VAL A 282 -6.61 -8.88 -8.27
CA VAL A 282 -7.48 -8.74 -7.09
C VAL A 282 -7.86 -7.29 -6.87
N SER A 283 -9.08 -7.07 -6.37
CA SER A 283 -9.48 -5.84 -5.68
C SER A 283 -9.48 -6.10 -4.17
N VAL A 284 -9.00 -5.15 -3.37
CA VAL A 284 -8.95 -5.30 -1.89
C VAL A 284 -10.25 -4.81 -1.25
N ASP A 285 -10.65 -5.43 -0.13
CA ASP A 285 -11.92 -5.26 0.61
C ASP A 285 -13.18 -5.95 0.03
N GLN A 286 -12.98 -6.89 -0.90
CA GLN A 286 -13.96 -7.96 -1.20
C GLN A 286 -13.22 -9.24 -1.61
#